data_AF-A0A919N3J3-F1
#
_entry.id   AF-A0A919N3J3-F1
#
_cell.length_a   1.000
_cell.length_b   1.000
_cell.length_c   1.000
_cell.angle_alpha   90.00
_cell.angle_beta   90.00
_cell.angle_gamma   90.00
#
_symmetry.space_group_name_H-M   'P 1'
#
loop_
_entity.id
_entity.type
_entity.pdbx_description
1 polymer ?
#
loop_
_entity_poly.entity_id
_entity_poly.type
_entity_poly.pdbx_seq_one_letter_code
_entity_poly.pdbx_strand_id
1 'polypeptide(L)'
;MWSFKKRPDDVLKINNYLYDPGAERLDQALGERDWPTIRDILTTAAPEQLMYYMDFVASAKGLEEWIPDVIRAEPHSTLPLLARGARAVHWAWEARGSGTSDTVSREQWDVWFQRLKLAENCLDEVTDRDPGCAEAWHYLVILGRARQLPVEERWRRFTRLIEIDPTHLFGHEQMLQNLMPKWSGSTEAMFDFARTRAAACPGTNIPILVVQAHLEHRRSEGGNKHLRRNDVAGEIYAAAHDSFWHEGYRRSLLTPLVWNHFAYGLTIGRFFREACAVYDLIGDDWVRSAPWGSVDRFVELRDWARDEADDPVADEG
;
A
#
# COMPACT_ATOMS: atom_id res chain seq x y z
N MET A 1 -24.57 -29.00 16.49
CA MET A 1 -23.24 -29.46 16.95
C MET A 1 -22.44 -29.81 15.70
N TRP A 2 -21.85 -28.80 15.06
CA TRP A 2 -21.04 -28.99 13.85
C TRP A 2 -19.57 -29.04 14.27
N SER A 3 -18.95 -30.20 14.07
CA SER A 3 -17.56 -30.47 14.38
C SER A 3 -16.69 -29.85 13.30
N PHE A 4 -15.98 -28.76 13.63
CA PHE A 4 -14.83 -28.33 12.87
C PHE A 4 -13.69 -29.30 13.16
N LYS A 5 -13.48 -30.28 12.27
CA LYS A 5 -12.19 -30.97 12.19
C LYS A 5 -11.15 -29.92 11.81
N LYS A 6 -10.31 -29.51 12.75
CA LYS A 6 -9.03 -28.85 12.45
C LYS A 6 -8.33 -29.69 11.37
N ARG A 7 -8.02 -29.08 10.22
CA ARG A 7 -7.12 -29.72 9.26
C ARG A 7 -5.76 -29.87 9.95
N PRO A 8 -5.14 -31.06 9.92
CA PRO A 8 -3.82 -31.24 10.50
C PRO A 8 -2.80 -30.52 9.59
N ASP A 9 -1.99 -29.65 10.18
CA ASP A 9 -0.77 -29.02 9.62
C ASP A 9 -0.92 -28.00 8.47
N ASP A 10 -1.98 -27.17 8.47
CA ASP A 10 -1.93 -25.92 7.70
C ASP A 10 -1.09 -24.89 8.48
N VAL A 11 0.22 -24.86 8.20
CA VAL A 11 1.08 -23.75 8.61
C VAL A 11 0.49 -22.49 7.96
N LEU A 12 0.07 -21.53 8.78
CA LEU A 12 -0.41 -20.21 8.35
C LEU A 12 0.61 -19.60 7.36
N LYS A 13 0.16 -19.20 6.17
CA LYS A 13 1.02 -18.68 5.10
C LYS A 13 0.49 -17.35 4.59
N ILE A 14 1.41 -16.45 4.24
CA ILE A 14 1.08 -15.22 3.54
C ILE A 14 0.88 -15.58 2.05
N ASN A 15 -0.35 -15.45 1.56
CA ASN A 15 -0.62 -15.54 0.12
C ASN A 15 -0.27 -14.18 -0.53
N ASN A 16 0.75 -14.12 -1.38
CA ASN A 16 1.18 -12.85 -1.97
C ASN A 16 0.17 -12.23 -2.96
N TYR A 17 -0.76 -13.03 -3.48
CA TYR A 17 -1.73 -12.67 -4.52
C TYR A 17 -3.13 -12.32 -4.01
N LEU A 18 -3.35 -12.30 -2.67
CA LEU A 18 -4.70 -12.09 -2.09
C LEU A 18 -5.74 -13.07 -2.65
N TYR A 19 -5.33 -14.29 -3.01
CA TYR A 19 -6.15 -15.27 -3.72
C TYR A 19 -6.83 -14.72 -4.98
N ASP A 20 -6.27 -13.67 -5.59
CA ASP A 20 -6.74 -13.14 -6.86
C ASP A 20 -6.09 -13.92 -8.01
N PRO A 21 -6.87 -14.71 -8.78
CA PRO A 21 -6.32 -15.53 -9.85
C PRO A 21 -5.77 -14.70 -11.01
N GLY A 22 -6.22 -13.44 -11.16
CA GLY A 22 -5.68 -12.53 -12.16
C GLY A 22 -4.27 -12.07 -11.83
N ALA A 23 -3.96 -11.81 -10.56
CA ALA A 23 -2.62 -11.51 -10.08
C ALA A 23 -1.66 -12.69 -10.27
N GLU A 24 -2.10 -13.92 -9.94
CA GLU A 24 -1.30 -15.14 -10.17
C GLU A 24 -1.00 -15.32 -11.67
N ARG A 25 -2.02 -15.19 -12.52
CA ARG A 25 -1.86 -15.31 -13.98
C ARG A 25 -0.99 -14.18 -14.55
N LEU A 26 -1.10 -12.97 -14.02
CA LEU A 26 -0.29 -11.83 -14.43
C LEU A 26 1.18 -12.05 -14.09
N ASP A 27 1.49 -12.51 -12.88
CA ASP A 27 2.85 -12.81 -12.44
C ASP A 27 3.50 -13.89 -13.31
N GLN A 28 2.75 -14.96 -13.63
CA GLN A 28 3.20 -15.98 -14.58
C GLN A 28 3.49 -15.37 -15.97
N ALA A 29 2.56 -14.59 -16.53
CA ALA A 29 2.73 -13.97 -17.84
C ALA A 29 3.91 -12.98 -17.90
N LEU A 30 4.16 -12.25 -16.80
CA LEU A 30 5.34 -11.40 -16.64
C LEU A 30 6.64 -12.21 -16.68
N GLY A 31 6.67 -13.38 -16.02
CA GLY A 31 7.79 -14.31 -16.06
C GLY A 31 8.04 -14.91 -17.44
N GLU A 32 6.96 -15.23 -18.18
CA GLU A 32 7.01 -15.77 -19.54
C GLU A 32 7.21 -14.69 -20.62
N ARG A 33 7.19 -13.40 -20.26
CA ARG A 33 7.22 -12.24 -21.17
C ARG A 33 6.08 -12.25 -22.18
N ASP A 34 4.92 -12.79 -21.80
CA ASP A 34 3.72 -12.89 -22.64
C ASP A 34 2.91 -11.58 -22.61
N TRP A 35 3.37 -10.58 -23.37
CA TRP A 35 2.70 -9.28 -23.47
C TRP A 35 1.22 -9.36 -23.87
N PRO A 36 0.80 -10.18 -24.87
CA PRO A 36 -0.62 -10.36 -25.17
C PRO A 36 -1.48 -10.70 -23.95
N THR A 37 -1.05 -11.64 -23.12
CA THR A 37 -1.77 -12.01 -21.88
C THR A 37 -1.71 -10.89 -20.84
N ILE A 38 -0.55 -10.27 -20.64
CA ILE A 38 -0.40 -9.13 -19.70
C ILE A 38 -1.37 -8.00 -20.09
N ARG A 39 -1.40 -7.62 -21.38
CA ARG A 39 -2.29 -6.58 -21.89
C ARG A 39 -3.76 -6.93 -21.68
N ASP A 40 -4.17 -8.15 -21.99
CA ASP A 40 -5.56 -8.60 -21.79
C ASP A 40 -6.00 -8.45 -20.32
N ILE A 41 -5.17 -8.91 -19.38
CA ILE A 41 -5.44 -8.79 -17.94
C ILE A 41 -5.53 -7.32 -17.53
N LEU A 42 -4.54 -6.50 -17.89
CA LEU A 42 -4.50 -5.10 -17.45
C LEU A 42 -5.60 -4.23 -18.08
N THR A 43 -6.00 -4.50 -19.32
CA THR A 43 -7.05 -3.71 -20.00
C THR A 43 -8.48 -4.05 -19.54
N THR A 44 -8.68 -5.24 -18.97
CA THR A 44 -9.99 -5.71 -18.49
C THR A 44 -10.17 -5.55 -16.98
N ALA A 45 -9.09 -5.25 -16.26
CA ALA A 45 -9.10 -5.04 -14.81
C ALA A 45 -9.99 -3.84 -14.41
N ALA A 46 -10.78 -4.02 -13.34
CA ALA A 46 -11.43 -2.90 -12.68
C ALA A 46 -10.37 -1.95 -12.07
N PRO A 47 -10.68 -0.66 -11.80
CA PRO A 47 -9.69 0.30 -11.31
C PRO A 47 -8.88 -0.17 -10.08
N GLU A 48 -9.55 -0.77 -9.08
CA GLU A 48 -8.84 -1.30 -7.90
C GLU A 48 -7.90 -2.48 -8.24
N GLN A 49 -8.32 -3.35 -9.17
CA GLN A 49 -7.49 -4.45 -9.65
C GLN A 49 -6.31 -3.94 -10.46
N LEU A 50 -6.50 -2.94 -11.32
CA LEU A 50 -5.42 -2.33 -12.09
C LEU A 50 -4.38 -1.72 -11.14
N MET A 51 -4.81 -0.98 -10.12
CA MET A 51 -3.93 -0.47 -9.06
C MET A 51 -3.12 -1.57 -8.39
N TYR A 52 -3.76 -2.69 -8.07
CA TYR A 52 -3.07 -3.85 -7.47
C TYR A 52 -2.10 -4.52 -8.45
N TYR A 53 -2.52 -4.75 -9.70
CA TYR A 53 -1.75 -5.41 -10.75
C TYR A 53 -0.53 -4.61 -11.18
N MET A 54 -0.61 -3.28 -11.17
CA MET A 54 0.52 -2.44 -11.51
C MET A 54 1.70 -2.60 -10.53
N ASP A 55 1.47 -3.01 -9.28
CA ASP A 55 2.55 -3.33 -8.33
C ASP A 55 3.35 -4.58 -8.78
N PHE A 56 2.69 -5.59 -9.35
CA PHE A 56 3.35 -6.75 -9.97
C PHE A 56 4.14 -6.35 -11.21
N VAL A 57 3.54 -5.54 -12.08
CA VAL A 57 4.20 -5.03 -13.29
C VAL A 57 5.45 -4.21 -12.93
N ALA A 58 5.36 -3.34 -11.93
CA ALA A 58 6.48 -2.54 -11.48
C ALA A 58 7.59 -3.39 -10.84
N SER A 59 7.24 -4.47 -10.15
CA SER A 59 8.17 -5.37 -9.48
C SER A 59 8.76 -6.45 -10.42
N ALA A 60 8.24 -6.58 -11.64
CA ALA A 60 8.68 -7.57 -12.62
C ALA A 60 10.09 -7.30 -13.14
N LYS A 61 11.08 -7.99 -12.58
CA LYS A 61 12.49 -7.86 -12.97
C LYS A 61 12.70 -8.29 -14.42
N GLY A 62 13.45 -7.48 -15.16
CA GLY A 62 13.73 -7.71 -16.57
C GLY A 62 12.67 -7.17 -17.52
N LEU A 63 11.54 -6.63 -17.02
CA LEU A 63 10.55 -5.95 -17.87
C LEU A 63 11.18 -4.79 -18.66
N GLU A 64 12.13 -4.07 -18.05
CA GLU A 64 12.90 -2.99 -18.65
C GLU A 64 13.65 -3.40 -19.93
N GLU A 65 13.96 -4.69 -20.11
CA GLU A 65 14.73 -5.22 -21.24
C GLU A 65 13.87 -5.41 -22.50
N TRP A 66 12.59 -5.81 -22.35
CA TRP A 66 11.74 -6.23 -23.47
C TRP A 66 10.54 -5.31 -23.71
N ILE A 67 10.08 -4.55 -22.71
CA ILE A 67 8.98 -3.59 -22.91
C ILE A 67 9.26 -2.52 -23.98
N PRO A 68 10.51 -2.08 -24.26
CA PRO A 68 10.76 -1.13 -25.35
C PRO A 68 10.36 -1.67 -26.73
N ASP A 69 10.48 -2.98 -26.96
CA ASP A 69 10.12 -3.61 -28.23
C ASP A 69 8.60 -3.60 -28.42
N VAL A 70 7.86 -3.85 -27.33
CA VAL A 70 6.40 -3.73 -27.28
C VAL A 70 5.95 -2.29 -27.57
N ILE A 71 6.60 -1.29 -26.95
CA ILE A 71 6.30 0.14 -27.22
C ILE A 71 6.47 0.45 -28.71
N ARG A 72 7.52 -0.08 -29.36
CA ARG A 72 7.73 0.11 -30.81
C ARG A 72 6.67 -0.60 -31.65
N ALA A 73 6.21 -1.77 -31.23
CA ALA A 73 5.17 -2.53 -31.91
C ALA A 73 3.75 -1.93 -31.71
N GLU A 74 3.51 -1.26 -30.59
CA GLU A 74 2.22 -0.70 -30.18
C GLU A 74 2.29 0.81 -29.87
N PRO A 75 2.74 1.66 -30.82
CA PRO A 75 3.02 3.07 -30.55
C PRO A 75 1.78 3.88 -30.10
N HIS A 76 0.58 3.42 -30.47
CA HIS A 76 -0.68 4.07 -30.11
C HIS A 76 -1.23 3.65 -28.74
N SER A 77 -0.66 2.62 -28.10
CA SER A 77 -1.05 2.20 -26.76
C SER A 77 -0.25 2.96 -25.69
N THR A 78 -0.93 3.47 -24.67
CA THR A 78 -0.29 4.05 -23.48
C THR A 78 0.08 2.98 -22.44
N LEU A 79 -0.48 1.77 -22.52
CA LEU A 79 -0.27 0.73 -21.53
C LEU A 79 1.19 0.22 -21.44
N PRO A 80 1.92 -0.04 -22.55
CA PRO A 80 3.34 -0.38 -22.48
C PRO A 80 4.19 0.74 -21.86
N LEU A 81 3.82 2.02 -22.09
CA LEU A 81 4.49 3.17 -21.49
C LEU A 81 4.23 3.26 -19.99
N LEU A 82 2.98 3.01 -19.57
CA LEU A 82 2.62 2.91 -18.15
C LEU A 82 3.43 1.81 -17.45
N ALA A 83 3.48 0.60 -18.04
CA ALA A 83 4.26 -0.52 -17.53
C ALA A 83 5.76 -0.17 -17.42
N ARG A 84 6.32 0.46 -18.44
CA ARG A 84 7.72 0.91 -18.43
C ARG A 84 7.98 1.98 -17.36
N GLY A 85 7.06 2.94 -17.21
CA GLY A 85 7.15 4.00 -16.21
C GLY A 85 7.12 3.44 -14.79
N ALA A 86 6.13 2.60 -14.50
CA ALA A 86 5.98 1.90 -13.23
C ALA A 86 7.23 1.07 -12.87
N ARG A 87 7.71 0.24 -13.81
CA ARG A 87 8.94 -0.54 -13.63
C ARG A 87 10.16 0.34 -13.41
N ALA A 88 10.30 1.44 -14.15
CA ALA A 88 11.43 2.35 -13.99
C ALA A 88 11.48 3.01 -12.60
N VAL A 89 10.33 3.28 -11.95
CA VAL A 89 10.28 3.72 -10.55
C VAL A 89 10.86 2.65 -9.63
N HIS A 90 10.37 1.41 -9.71
CA HIS A 90 10.87 0.31 -8.85
C HIS A 90 12.34 -0.01 -9.12
N TRP A 91 12.72 -0.07 -10.40
CA TRP A 91 14.09 -0.31 -10.84
C TRP A 91 15.06 0.78 -10.35
N ALA A 92 14.60 2.03 -10.20
CA ALA A 92 15.39 3.06 -9.53
C ALA A 92 15.66 2.64 -8.08
N TRP A 93 14.62 2.35 -7.29
CA TRP A 93 14.77 1.96 -5.88
C TRP A 93 15.64 0.71 -5.69
N GLU A 94 15.59 -0.26 -6.60
CA GLU A 94 16.50 -1.42 -6.62
C GLU A 94 17.98 -1.01 -6.75
N ALA A 95 18.30 -0.01 -7.59
CA ALA A 95 19.68 0.50 -7.75
C ALA A 95 20.20 1.22 -6.50
N ARG A 96 19.33 1.98 -5.83
CA ARG A 96 19.66 2.69 -4.58
C ARG A 96 19.94 1.71 -3.44
N GLY A 97 19.23 0.58 -3.41
CA GLY A 97 19.23 -0.36 -2.29
C GLY A 97 18.48 0.19 -1.07
N SER A 98 18.47 -0.58 0.02
CA SER A 98 17.79 -0.22 1.28
C SER A 98 18.63 0.65 2.22
N GLY A 99 19.78 1.16 1.76
CA GLY A 99 20.69 1.98 2.55
C GLY A 99 20.16 3.39 2.83
N THR A 100 20.69 4.03 3.87
CA THR A 100 20.48 5.47 4.11
C THR A 100 21.29 6.29 3.10
N SER A 101 20.98 7.59 2.96
CA SER A 101 21.66 8.49 1.98
C SER A 101 23.19 8.39 2.01
N ASP A 102 23.75 8.10 3.17
CA ASP A 102 25.18 8.14 3.46
C ASP A 102 25.89 6.81 3.10
N THR A 103 25.14 5.81 2.65
CA THR A 103 25.65 4.46 2.28
C THR A 103 25.55 4.15 0.79
N VAL A 104 25.01 5.07 -0.01
CA VAL A 104 24.78 4.90 -1.45
C VAL A 104 25.90 5.59 -2.24
N SER A 105 26.57 4.86 -3.13
CA SER A 105 27.66 5.40 -3.95
C SER A 105 27.15 6.46 -4.94
N ARG A 106 28.05 7.33 -5.42
CA ARG A 106 27.70 8.35 -6.41
C ARG A 106 27.17 7.73 -7.71
N GLU A 107 27.75 6.63 -8.15
CA GLU A 107 27.34 5.88 -9.34
C GLU A 107 25.93 5.30 -9.16
N GLN A 108 25.60 4.79 -7.97
CA GLN A 108 24.25 4.33 -7.65
C GLN A 108 23.23 5.48 -7.69
N TRP A 109 23.61 6.67 -7.22
CA TRP A 109 22.79 7.88 -7.32
C TRP A 109 22.56 8.30 -8.77
N ASP A 110 23.60 8.29 -9.62
CA ASP A 110 23.46 8.67 -11.03
C ASP A 110 22.51 7.71 -11.76
N VAL A 111 22.65 6.40 -11.55
CA VAL A 111 21.73 5.39 -12.10
C VAL A 111 20.31 5.58 -11.56
N TRP A 112 20.16 5.86 -10.26
CA TRP A 112 18.86 6.14 -9.64
C TRP A 112 18.16 7.31 -10.33
N PHE A 113 18.83 8.46 -10.46
CA PHE A 113 18.27 9.64 -11.10
C PHE A 113 17.93 9.43 -12.58
N GLN A 114 18.77 8.71 -13.32
CA GLN A 114 18.49 8.36 -14.72
C GLN A 114 17.20 7.53 -14.85
N ARG A 115 17.02 6.53 -13.98
CA ARG A 115 15.82 5.67 -13.98
C ARG A 115 14.57 6.44 -13.55
N LEU A 116 14.67 7.34 -12.57
CA LEU A 116 13.55 8.23 -12.22
C LEU A 116 13.18 9.16 -13.37
N LYS A 117 14.15 9.69 -14.12
CA LYS A 117 13.85 10.55 -15.27
C LYS A 117 13.21 9.76 -16.41
N LEU A 118 13.65 8.53 -16.64
CA LEU A 118 12.99 7.61 -17.56
C LEU A 118 11.54 7.36 -17.16
N ALA A 119 11.30 7.08 -15.87
CA ALA A 119 9.96 6.88 -15.34
C ALA A 119 9.07 8.10 -15.58
N GLU A 120 9.54 9.28 -15.19
CA GLU A 120 8.80 10.55 -15.36
C GLU A 120 8.45 10.79 -16.83
N ASN A 121 9.40 10.67 -17.75
CA ASN A 121 9.13 10.89 -19.17
C ASN A 121 8.07 9.92 -19.73
N CYS A 122 8.09 8.65 -19.31
CA CYS A 122 7.09 7.68 -19.75
C CYS A 122 5.70 8.03 -19.18
N LEU A 123 5.63 8.40 -17.91
CA LEU A 123 4.37 8.69 -17.22
C LEU A 123 3.77 10.03 -17.67
N ASP A 124 4.60 11.05 -17.91
CA ASP A 124 4.18 12.31 -18.50
C ASP A 124 3.56 12.06 -19.89
N GLU A 125 4.19 11.26 -20.75
CA GLU A 125 3.63 10.88 -22.05
C GLU A 125 2.28 10.14 -21.91
N VAL A 126 2.15 9.25 -20.92
CA VAL A 126 0.86 8.61 -20.63
C VAL A 126 -0.18 9.65 -20.24
N THR A 127 0.12 10.57 -19.33
CA THR A 127 -0.86 11.59 -18.90
C THR A 127 -1.18 12.63 -19.97
N ASP A 128 -0.27 12.90 -20.90
CA ASP A 128 -0.52 13.78 -22.04
C ASP A 128 -1.51 13.15 -23.03
N ARG A 129 -1.42 11.83 -23.23
CA ARG A 129 -2.25 11.07 -24.18
C ARG A 129 -3.55 10.56 -23.57
N ASP A 130 -3.51 10.21 -22.28
CA ASP A 130 -4.62 9.75 -21.47
C ASP A 130 -4.61 10.46 -20.10
N PRO A 131 -5.12 11.69 -20.03
CA PRO A 131 -5.17 12.45 -18.77
C PRO A 131 -6.04 11.81 -17.68
N GLY A 132 -6.82 10.76 -18.00
CA GLY A 132 -7.66 10.00 -17.10
C GLY A 132 -7.00 8.74 -16.52
N CYS A 133 -5.74 8.46 -16.87
CA CYS A 133 -5.01 7.32 -16.35
C CYS A 133 -4.59 7.55 -14.89
N ALA A 134 -5.40 7.08 -13.93
CA ALA A 134 -5.13 7.23 -12.50
C ALA A 134 -3.77 6.64 -12.10
N GLU A 135 -3.40 5.47 -12.63
CA GLU A 135 -2.11 4.83 -12.31
C GLU A 135 -0.91 5.67 -12.74
N ALA A 136 -0.99 6.37 -13.86
CA ALA A 136 0.10 7.26 -14.27
C ALA A 136 0.31 8.39 -13.24
N TRP A 137 -0.80 8.99 -12.77
CA TRP A 137 -0.75 10.00 -11.71
C TRP A 137 -0.26 9.44 -10.37
N HIS A 138 -0.66 8.22 -10.00
CA HIS A 138 -0.16 7.52 -8.82
C HIS A 138 1.38 7.41 -8.83
N TYR A 139 1.98 6.91 -9.92
CA TYR A 139 3.45 6.85 -10.01
C TYR A 139 4.10 8.24 -10.08
N LEU A 140 3.44 9.24 -10.68
CA LEU A 140 3.93 10.64 -10.64
C LEU A 140 3.93 11.22 -9.22
N VAL A 141 2.99 10.83 -8.34
CA VAL A 141 3.01 11.19 -6.91
C VAL A 141 4.21 10.57 -6.19
N ILE A 142 4.58 9.32 -6.53
CA ILE A 142 5.82 8.69 -6.02
C ILE A 142 7.04 9.49 -6.45
N LEU A 143 7.08 9.86 -7.72
CA LEU A 143 8.18 10.65 -8.29
C LEU A 143 8.30 12.03 -7.67
N GLY A 144 7.19 12.64 -7.21
CA GLY A 144 7.20 13.90 -6.49
C GLY A 144 8.17 13.89 -5.30
N ARG A 145 8.14 12.81 -4.51
CA ARG A 145 9.07 12.57 -3.39
C ARG A 145 10.48 12.27 -3.89
N ALA A 146 10.61 11.32 -4.80
CA ALA A 146 11.91 10.83 -5.26
C ALA A 146 12.74 11.91 -5.98
N ARG A 147 12.08 12.80 -6.71
CA ARG A 147 12.70 13.93 -7.42
C ARG A 147 12.83 15.19 -6.57
N GLN A 148 12.37 15.17 -5.32
CA GLN A 148 12.34 16.32 -4.41
C GLN A 148 11.63 17.53 -5.03
N LEU A 149 10.47 17.29 -5.66
CA LEU A 149 9.71 18.36 -6.31
C LEU A 149 9.13 19.34 -5.26
N PRO A 150 8.91 20.61 -5.66
CA PRO A 150 8.19 21.57 -4.83
C PRO A 150 6.87 21.02 -4.30
N VAL A 151 6.46 21.46 -3.12
CA VAL A 151 5.27 20.95 -2.44
C VAL A 151 4.00 21.18 -3.27
N GLU A 152 3.95 22.30 -4.01
CA GLU A 152 2.86 22.67 -4.90
C GLU A 152 2.69 21.66 -6.04
N GLU A 153 3.79 21.19 -6.63
CA GLU A 153 3.77 20.19 -7.70
C GLU A 153 3.37 18.80 -7.18
N ARG A 154 3.82 18.45 -5.97
CA ARG A 154 3.37 17.21 -5.31
C ARG A 154 1.85 17.21 -5.08
N TRP A 155 1.32 18.33 -4.57
CA TRP A 155 -0.12 18.50 -4.41
C TRP A 155 -0.87 18.52 -5.73
N ARG A 156 -0.37 19.21 -6.77
CA ARG A 156 -1.02 19.24 -8.09
C ARG A 156 -1.20 17.82 -8.66
N ARG A 157 -0.15 16.99 -8.59
CA ARG A 157 -0.19 15.59 -9.03
C ARG A 157 -1.19 14.76 -8.22
N PHE A 158 -1.19 14.91 -6.89
CA PHE A 158 -2.12 14.20 -6.03
C PHE A 158 -3.58 14.65 -6.22
N THR A 159 -3.84 15.95 -6.32
CA THR A 159 -5.17 16.50 -6.63
C THR A 159 -5.69 15.93 -7.94
N ARG A 160 -4.85 15.89 -8.97
CA ARG A 160 -5.25 15.32 -10.26
C ARG A 160 -5.59 13.83 -10.16
N LEU A 161 -4.85 13.06 -9.37
CA LEU A 161 -5.17 11.67 -9.11
C LEU A 161 -6.57 11.51 -8.48
N ILE A 162 -6.85 12.25 -7.41
CA ILE A 162 -8.12 12.11 -6.68
C ILE A 162 -9.33 12.73 -7.39
N GLU A 163 -9.12 13.59 -8.39
CA GLU A 163 -10.18 14.00 -9.33
C GLU A 163 -10.64 12.84 -10.22
N ILE A 164 -9.76 11.90 -10.51
CA ILE A 164 -10.02 10.73 -11.37
C ILE A 164 -10.55 9.57 -10.53
N ASP A 165 -9.83 9.22 -9.46
CA ASP A 165 -10.21 8.18 -8.49
C ASP A 165 -10.07 8.72 -7.06
N PRO A 166 -11.17 9.25 -6.48
CA PRO A 166 -11.19 9.83 -5.14
C PRO A 166 -10.76 8.87 -4.02
N THR A 167 -10.82 7.56 -4.27
CA THR A 167 -10.57 6.49 -3.29
C THR A 167 -9.33 5.66 -3.60
N HIS A 168 -8.48 6.13 -4.52
CA HIS A 168 -7.26 5.44 -4.93
C HIS A 168 -6.30 5.22 -3.75
N LEU A 169 -6.29 4.01 -3.19
CA LEU A 169 -5.60 3.73 -1.93
C LEU A 169 -4.09 3.99 -2.02
N PHE A 170 -3.40 3.39 -3.00
CA PHE A 170 -1.94 3.50 -3.07
C PHE A 170 -1.47 4.93 -3.34
N GLY A 171 -2.18 5.70 -4.16
CA GLY A 171 -1.96 7.14 -4.33
C GLY A 171 -2.04 7.93 -3.04
N HIS A 172 -3.05 7.66 -2.21
CA HIS A 172 -3.18 8.28 -0.89
C HIS A 172 -2.03 7.91 0.04
N GLU A 173 -1.63 6.63 0.07
CA GLU A 173 -0.49 6.17 0.87
C GLU A 173 0.82 6.83 0.40
N GLN A 174 1.01 7.00 -0.90
CA GLN A 174 2.19 7.68 -1.45
C GLN A 174 2.19 9.17 -1.11
N MET A 175 1.03 9.83 -1.11
CA MET A 175 0.94 11.23 -0.66
C MET A 175 1.18 11.36 0.85
N LEU A 176 0.67 10.42 1.67
CA LEU A 176 1.01 10.37 3.10
C LEU A 176 2.53 10.29 3.31
N GLN A 177 3.21 9.42 2.55
CA GLN A 177 4.68 9.31 2.57
C GLN A 177 5.37 10.60 2.11
N ASN A 178 4.83 11.34 1.12
CA ASN A 178 5.37 12.62 0.68
C ASN A 178 5.39 13.68 1.80
N LEU A 179 4.49 13.56 2.79
CA LEU A 179 4.30 14.52 3.88
C LEU A 179 5.04 14.11 5.17
N MET A 180 5.67 12.94 5.20
CA MET A 180 6.41 12.47 6.38
C MET A 180 7.67 13.32 6.66
N PRO A 181 8.05 13.53 7.94
CA PRO A 181 9.28 14.27 8.31
C PRO A 181 10.56 13.78 7.63
N LYS A 182 10.71 12.46 7.46
CA LYS A 182 11.88 11.84 6.80
C LYS A 182 12.01 12.18 5.31
N TRP A 183 10.99 12.80 4.73
CA TRP A 183 10.93 13.22 3.33
C TRP A 183 10.70 14.72 3.19
N SER A 184 11.26 15.50 4.12
CA SER A 184 11.17 16.97 4.18
C SER A 184 9.74 17.50 4.38
N GLY A 185 8.82 16.66 4.88
CA GLY A 185 7.50 17.06 5.35
C GLY A 185 7.50 17.35 6.86
N SER A 186 6.34 17.21 7.49
CA SER A 186 6.18 17.39 8.94
C SER A 186 5.15 16.42 9.51
N THR A 187 5.29 16.10 10.80
CA THR A 187 4.35 15.25 11.52
C THR A 187 2.94 15.84 11.47
N GLU A 188 2.84 17.16 11.63
CA GLU A 188 1.57 17.90 11.56
C GLU A 188 0.90 17.74 10.19
N ALA A 189 1.64 17.99 9.09
CA ALA A 189 1.09 17.86 7.73
C ALA A 189 0.69 16.41 7.41
N MET A 190 1.44 15.43 7.87
CA MET A 190 1.12 14.01 7.70
C MET A 190 -0.20 13.63 8.40
N PHE A 191 -0.38 14.03 9.67
CA PHE A 191 -1.60 13.71 10.41
C PHE A 191 -2.81 14.51 9.91
N ASP A 192 -2.63 15.79 9.59
CA ASP A 192 -3.69 16.62 9.00
C ASP A 192 -4.22 16.01 7.70
N PHE A 193 -3.30 15.56 6.83
CA PHE A 193 -3.66 14.84 5.61
C PHE A 193 -4.41 13.54 5.89
N ALA A 194 -3.89 12.68 6.76
CA ALA A 194 -4.52 11.39 7.08
C ALA A 194 -5.96 11.58 7.60
N ARG A 195 -6.15 12.52 8.54
CA ARG A 195 -7.45 12.83 9.15
C ARG A 195 -8.42 13.44 8.13
N THR A 196 -7.96 14.42 7.35
CA THR A 196 -8.78 15.09 6.34
C THR A 196 -9.26 14.11 5.28
N ARG A 197 -8.37 13.23 4.80
CA ARG A 197 -8.74 12.22 3.78
C ARG A 197 -9.63 11.12 4.35
N ALA A 198 -9.38 10.66 5.58
CA ALA A 198 -10.28 9.72 6.26
C ALA A 198 -11.71 10.27 6.38
N ALA A 199 -11.85 11.49 6.88
CA ALA A 199 -13.15 12.15 7.05
C ALA A 199 -13.84 12.45 5.71
N ALA A 200 -13.10 12.70 4.63
CA ALA A 200 -13.65 12.93 3.30
C ALA A 200 -14.10 11.65 2.59
N CYS A 201 -13.64 10.48 3.04
CA CYS A 201 -13.89 9.19 2.39
C CYS A 201 -14.30 8.09 3.38
N PRO A 202 -15.35 8.30 4.21
CA PRO A 202 -15.84 7.27 5.12
C PRO A 202 -16.45 6.09 4.32
N GLY A 203 -16.44 4.90 4.90
CA GLY A 203 -16.89 3.67 4.23
C GLY A 203 -15.97 3.19 3.12
N THR A 204 -14.70 3.64 3.11
CA THR A 204 -13.69 3.23 2.12
C THR A 204 -12.45 2.67 2.80
N ASN A 205 -11.43 2.32 2.02
CA ASN A 205 -10.13 1.90 2.54
C ASN A 205 -9.28 3.08 3.04
N ILE A 206 -9.62 4.32 2.70
CA ILE A 206 -8.81 5.53 2.98
C ILE A 206 -8.57 5.81 4.47
N PRO A 207 -9.50 5.54 5.42
CA PRO A 207 -9.20 5.79 6.83
C PRO A 207 -8.06 4.96 7.41
N ILE A 208 -7.56 3.93 6.70
CA ILE A 208 -6.32 3.22 7.05
C ILE A 208 -5.11 4.17 7.19
N LEU A 209 -5.13 5.33 6.52
CA LEU A 209 -4.06 6.31 6.59
C LEU A 209 -3.82 6.79 8.03
N VAL A 210 -4.86 6.84 8.87
CA VAL A 210 -4.75 7.25 10.27
C VAL A 210 -3.87 6.27 11.04
N VAL A 211 -4.15 4.97 10.95
CA VAL A 211 -3.31 3.96 11.62
C VAL A 211 -1.91 3.94 11.02
N GLN A 212 -1.74 4.09 9.70
CA GLN A 212 -0.43 4.14 9.08
C GLN A 212 0.41 5.36 9.54
N ALA A 213 -0.22 6.54 9.71
CA ALA A 213 0.44 7.72 10.23
C ALA A 213 0.96 7.52 11.67
N HIS A 214 0.16 6.89 12.55
CA HIS A 214 0.62 6.54 13.90
C HIS A 214 1.71 5.46 13.88
N LEU A 215 1.62 4.46 13.00
CA LEU A 215 2.63 3.41 12.85
C LEU A 215 3.97 3.93 12.32
N GLU A 216 3.96 4.99 11.52
CA GLU A 216 5.18 5.71 11.15
C GLU A 216 5.68 6.54 12.33
N HIS A 217 4.82 7.38 12.93
CA HIS A 217 5.22 8.32 13.97
C HIS A 217 5.78 7.63 15.23
N ARG A 218 5.28 6.44 15.58
CA ARG A 218 5.82 5.68 16.72
C ARG A 218 7.32 5.39 16.61
N ARG A 219 7.88 5.35 15.40
CA ARG A 219 9.31 5.10 15.17
C ARG A 219 10.16 6.25 15.72
N SER A 220 9.62 7.46 15.84
CA SER A 220 10.29 8.63 16.43
C SER A 220 9.91 8.91 17.89
N GLU A 221 8.76 8.44 18.38
CA GLU A 221 8.18 8.86 19.69
C GLU A 221 8.13 7.75 20.77
N GLY A 222 9.10 6.85 20.81
CA GLY A 222 9.18 5.84 21.88
C GLY A 222 8.38 4.56 21.63
N GLY A 223 8.14 4.21 20.37
CA GLY A 223 7.64 2.90 19.95
C GLY A 223 6.18 2.66 20.36
N ASN A 224 5.88 1.46 20.85
CA ASN A 224 4.50 1.07 21.16
C ASN A 224 3.84 1.91 22.26
N LYS A 225 4.59 2.68 23.07
CA LYS A 225 4.02 3.60 24.06
C LYS A 225 3.14 4.67 23.42
N HIS A 226 3.49 5.15 22.22
CA HIS A 226 2.70 6.11 21.46
C HIS A 226 1.30 5.57 21.15
N LEU A 227 1.24 4.35 20.60
CA LEU A 227 -0.01 3.69 20.22
C LEU A 227 -0.90 3.33 21.41
N ARG A 228 -0.32 3.21 22.62
CA ARG A 228 -1.03 2.91 23.87
C ARG A 228 -1.65 4.13 24.54
N ARG A 229 -1.36 5.35 24.07
CA ARG A 229 -2.01 6.54 24.63
C ARG A 229 -3.51 6.50 24.29
N ASN A 230 -4.36 6.80 25.26
CA ASN A 230 -5.81 6.70 25.10
C ASN A 230 -6.35 7.54 23.93
N ASP A 231 -5.78 8.72 23.68
CA ASP A 231 -6.13 9.57 22.55
C ASP A 231 -5.80 8.92 21.20
N VAL A 232 -4.60 8.34 21.08
CA VAL A 232 -4.14 7.65 19.86
C VAL A 232 -4.91 6.35 19.61
N ALA A 233 -5.08 5.52 20.65
CA ALA A 233 -5.79 4.26 20.53
C ALA A 233 -7.27 4.48 20.19
N GLY A 234 -7.91 5.47 20.82
CA GLY A 234 -9.27 5.90 20.49
C GLY A 234 -9.40 6.44 19.06
N GLU A 235 -8.40 7.18 18.56
CA GLU A 235 -8.37 7.67 17.18
C GLU A 235 -8.28 6.52 16.16
N ILE A 236 -7.44 5.51 16.43
CA ILE A 236 -7.35 4.30 15.58
C ILE A 236 -8.67 3.53 15.57
N TYR A 237 -9.32 3.39 16.73
CA TYR A 237 -10.64 2.76 16.83
C TYR A 237 -11.72 3.51 16.04
N ALA A 238 -11.76 4.85 16.15
CA ALA A 238 -12.68 5.67 15.37
C ALA A 238 -12.44 5.52 13.85
N ALA A 239 -11.18 5.51 13.41
CA ALA A 239 -10.85 5.31 12.01
C ALA A 239 -11.26 3.92 11.47
N ALA A 240 -11.29 2.88 12.32
CA ALA A 240 -11.83 1.58 11.93
C ALA A 240 -13.35 1.62 11.70
N HIS A 241 -14.09 2.38 12.53
CA HIS A 241 -15.52 2.68 12.36
C HIS A 241 -15.80 3.47 11.08
N ASP A 242 -14.95 4.43 10.74
CA ASP A 242 -15.07 5.17 9.50
C ASP A 242 -14.64 4.35 8.27
N SER A 243 -14.03 3.18 8.46
CA SER A 243 -13.58 2.29 7.38
C SER A 243 -14.43 1.03 7.28
N PHE A 244 -13.87 -0.15 7.58
CA PHE A 244 -14.49 -1.44 7.31
C PHE A 244 -15.67 -1.81 8.23
N TRP A 245 -15.89 -1.06 9.32
CA TRP A 245 -17.10 -1.17 10.16
C TRP A 245 -18.18 -0.16 9.78
N HIS A 246 -17.90 0.78 8.88
CA HIS A 246 -18.90 1.73 8.40
C HIS A 246 -20.01 1.00 7.64
N GLU A 247 -21.28 1.42 7.82
CA GLU A 247 -22.44 0.77 7.18
C GLU A 247 -22.37 0.76 5.65
N GLY A 248 -21.76 1.81 5.08
CA GLY A 248 -21.56 1.96 3.64
C GLY A 248 -20.39 1.18 3.06
N TYR A 249 -19.57 0.52 3.90
CA TYR A 249 -18.36 -0.14 3.42
C TYR A 249 -18.68 -1.34 2.54
N ARG A 250 -18.03 -1.38 1.37
CA ARG A 250 -18.09 -2.52 0.45
C ARG A 250 -16.75 -3.23 0.46
N ARG A 251 -16.78 -4.52 0.83
CA ARG A 251 -15.58 -5.36 0.75
C ARG A 251 -15.07 -5.41 -0.68
N SER A 252 -13.76 -5.33 -0.81
CA SER A 252 -13.03 -5.20 -2.06
C SER A 252 -11.78 -6.09 -2.03
N LEU A 253 -11.03 -6.13 -3.13
CA LEU A 253 -9.78 -6.89 -3.21
C LEU A 253 -8.79 -6.50 -2.11
N LEU A 254 -8.77 -5.20 -1.77
CA LEU A 254 -7.79 -4.64 -0.85
C LEU A 254 -8.24 -4.60 0.62
N THR A 255 -9.49 -4.97 0.92
CA THR A 255 -10.00 -5.04 2.30
C THR A 255 -9.07 -5.81 3.27
N PRO A 256 -8.47 -6.96 2.89
CA PRO A 256 -7.48 -7.64 3.72
C PRO A 256 -6.32 -6.75 4.20
N LEU A 257 -5.81 -5.85 3.35
CA LEU A 257 -4.73 -4.94 3.74
C LEU A 257 -5.15 -4.02 4.89
N VAL A 258 -6.40 -3.54 4.84
CA VAL A 258 -7.00 -2.66 5.85
C VAL A 258 -7.16 -3.39 7.17
N TRP A 259 -7.72 -4.60 7.15
CA TRP A 259 -7.89 -5.41 8.37
C TRP A 259 -6.57 -5.65 9.09
N ASN A 260 -5.50 -6.00 8.35
CA ASN A 260 -4.20 -6.30 8.95
C ASN A 260 -3.60 -5.07 9.66
N HIS A 261 -3.74 -3.87 9.09
CA HIS A 261 -3.25 -2.64 9.74
C HIS A 261 -4.06 -2.27 10.98
N PHE A 262 -5.39 -2.36 10.91
CA PHE A 262 -6.25 -2.06 12.06
C PHE A 262 -6.13 -3.09 13.18
N ALA A 263 -6.09 -4.39 12.87
CA ALA A 263 -5.85 -5.43 13.87
C ALA A 263 -4.58 -5.17 14.67
N TYR A 264 -3.49 -4.81 13.98
CA TYR A 264 -2.24 -4.44 14.63
C TYR A 264 -2.40 -3.19 15.51
N GLY A 265 -2.97 -2.11 14.97
CA GLY A 265 -3.16 -0.85 15.69
C GLY A 265 -4.00 -1.03 16.96
N LEU A 266 -5.15 -1.69 16.84
CA LEU A 266 -6.07 -1.98 17.95
C LEU A 266 -5.41 -2.88 19.01
N THR A 267 -4.67 -3.90 18.59
CA THR A 267 -3.96 -4.80 19.52
C THR A 267 -2.93 -4.03 20.34
N ILE A 268 -2.08 -3.22 19.71
CA ILE A 268 -1.07 -2.44 20.46
C ILE A 268 -1.73 -1.35 21.31
N GLY A 269 -2.84 -0.78 20.85
CA GLY A 269 -3.67 0.18 21.58
C GLY A 269 -4.56 -0.43 22.67
N ARG A 270 -4.48 -1.75 22.92
CA ARG A 270 -5.23 -2.49 23.95
C ARG A 270 -6.75 -2.52 23.78
N PHE A 271 -7.25 -2.27 22.57
CA PHE A 271 -8.64 -2.53 22.19
C PHE A 271 -8.79 -4.01 21.83
N PHE A 272 -8.59 -4.88 22.83
CA PHE A 272 -8.39 -6.32 22.60
C PHE A 272 -9.61 -7.03 22.04
N ARG A 273 -10.82 -6.68 22.51
CA ARG A 273 -12.07 -7.29 22.02
C ARG A 273 -12.32 -6.93 20.56
N GLU A 274 -12.12 -5.66 20.23
CA GLU A 274 -12.23 -5.13 18.88
C GLU A 274 -11.16 -5.75 17.98
N ALA A 275 -9.92 -5.86 18.44
CA ALA A 275 -8.84 -6.52 17.71
C ALA A 275 -9.16 -7.99 17.42
N CYS A 276 -9.70 -8.73 18.40
CA CYS A 276 -10.14 -10.12 18.21
C CYS A 276 -11.19 -10.23 17.09
N ALA A 277 -12.17 -9.32 17.05
CA ALA A 277 -13.15 -9.30 15.98
C ALA A 277 -12.50 -9.09 14.59
N VAL A 278 -11.45 -8.27 14.50
CA VAL A 278 -10.70 -8.10 13.23
C VAL A 278 -9.85 -9.33 12.91
N TYR A 279 -9.21 -9.97 13.90
CA TYR A 279 -8.47 -11.22 13.66
C TYR A 279 -9.37 -12.33 13.13
N ASP A 280 -10.62 -12.41 13.57
CA ASP A 280 -11.59 -13.38 13.05
C ASP A 280 -12.01 -13.07 11.60
N LEU A 281 -11.99 -11.79 11.19
CA LEU A 281 -12.16 -11.39 9.78
C LEU A 281 -10.95 -11.78 8.91
N ILE A 282 -9.74 -11.64 9.45
CA ILE A 282 -8.49 -12.02 8.76
C ILE A 282 -8.42 -13.55 8.60
N GLY A 283 -8.75 -14.28 9.66
CA GLY A 283 -8.65 -15.74 9.69
C GLY A 283 -7.24 -16.23 9.32
N ASP A 284 -7.18 -17.41 8.72
CA ASP A 284 -5.93 -18.01 8.27
C ASP A 284 -5.58 -17.63 6.82
N ASP A 285 -6.57 -17.09 6.09
CA ASP A 285 -6.46 -16.79 4.66
C ASP A 285 -5.82 -15.42 4.41
N TRP A 286 -6.18 -14.40 5.18
CA TRP A 286 -5.92 -13.00 4.80
C TRP A 286 -4.71 -12.37 5.49
N VAL A 287 -3.79 -13.19 5.99
CA VAL A 287 -2.59 -12.75 6.70
C VAL A 287 -1.62 -12.09 5.71
N ARG A 288 -1.11 -10.92 6.06
CA ARG A 288 -0.18 -10.14 5.21
C ARG A 288 1.24 -10.11 5.77
N SER A 289 2.20 -9.64 4.98
CA SER A 289 3.55 -9.37 5.47
C SER A 289 3.57 -8.12 6.36
N ALA A 290 3.09 -6.98 5.86
CA ALA A 290 2.88 -5.78 6.67
C ALA A 290 1.49 -5.82 7.34
N PRO A 291 1.36 -5.34 8.59
CA PRO A 291 2.37 -4.69 9.43
C PRO A 291 3.22 -5.65 10.28
N TRP A 292 2.99 -6.97 10.18
CA TRP A 292 3.52 -7.96 11.12
C TRP A 292 5.02 -8.26 10.98
N GLY A 293 5.54 -8.21 9.75
CA GLY A 293 6.89 -8.64 9.39
C GLY A 293 7.04 -10.17 9.28
N SER A 294 6.29 -10.94 10.07
CA SER A 294 6.25 -12.39 10.01
C SER A 294 4.88 -12.95 10.44
N VAL A 295 4.60 -14.18 10.01
CA VAL A 295 3.46 -14.98 10.47
C VAL A 295 3.49 -15.18 11.97
N ASP A 296 4.66 -15.49 12.54
CA ASP A 296 4.82 -15.70 13.99
C ASP A 296 4.40 -14.45 14.78
N ARG A 297 4.73 -13.26 14.27
CA ARG A 297 4.35 -12.00 14.93
C ARG A 297 2.85 -11.76 14.88
N PHE A 298 2.18 -12.14 13.79
CA PHE A 298 0.73 -12.10 13.69
C PHE A 298 0.09 -13.03 14.74
N VAL A 299 0.56 -14.28 14.83
CA VAL A 299 0.06 -15.27 15.78
C VAL A 299 0.28 -14.81 17.23
N GLU A 300 1.47 -14.33 17.56
CA GLU A 300 1.81 -13.80 18.89
C GLU A 300 0.84 -12.70 19.34
N LEU A 301 0.59 -11.70 18.47
CA LEU A 301 -0.28 -10.58 18.81
C LEU A 301 -1.76 -10.96 18.82
N ARG A 302 -2.19 -11.90 17.96
CA ARG A 302 -3.55 -12.45 17.99
C ARG A 302 -3.83 -13.18 19.29
N ASP A 303 -2.92 -14.05 19.69
CA ASP A 303 -3.11 -14.88 20.88
C ASP A 303 -3.04 -14.00 22.14
N TRP A 304 -2.12 -13.04 22.19
CA TRP A 304 -2.10 -12.02 23.26
C TRP A 304 -3.42 -11.24 23.35
N ALA A 305 -3.98 -10.80 22.22
CA ALA A 305 -5.25 -10.07 22.24
C ALA A 305 -6.42 -10.93 22.75
N ARG A 306 -6.41 -12.24 22.46
CA ARG A 306 -7.44 -13.18 22.94
C ARG A 306 -7.34 -13.40 24.44
N ASP A 307 -6.13 -13.63 24.95
CA ASP A 307 -5.89 -13.84 26.39
C ASP A 307 -6.36 -12.63 27.22
N GLU A 308 -6.05 -11.41 26.78
CA GLU A 308 -6.43 -10.17 27.49
C GLU A 308 -7.93 -9.82 27.33
N ALA A 309 -8.56 -10.22 26.23
CA ALA A 309 -10.00 -9.98 26.04
C ALA A 309 -10.87 -10.84 27.00
N ASP A 310 -10.36 -12.01 27.37
CA ASP A 310 -11.00 -12.98 28.28
C ASP A 310 -10.76 -12.66 29.77
N ASP A 311 -9.71 -11.90 30.12
CA ASP A 311 -9.39 -11.47 31.49
C ASP A 311 -9.34 -9.93 31.66
N PRO A 312 -10.49 -9.25 31.81
CA PRO A 312 -10.56 -7.78 31.87
C PRO A 312 -10.01 -7.14 33.17
N VAL A 313 -9.44 -7.92 34.10
CA VAL A 313 -9.11 -7.45 35.48
C VAL A 313 -7.63 -7.06 35.65
N ALA A 314 -6.77 -7.23 34.64
CA ALA A 314 -5.32 -7.02 34.80
C ALA A 314 -4.80 -5.59 34.53
N ASP A 315 -5.63 -4.64 34.05
CA ASP A 315 -5.17 -3.30 33.63
C ASP A 315 -5.38 -2.17 34.67
N GLU A 316 -5.40 -2.52 35.96
CA GLU A 316 -5.19 -1.59 37.08
C GLU A 316 -3.79 -1.83 37.69
N GLY A 317 -2.74 -1.38 37.00
CA GLY A 317 -1.34 -1.48 37.46
C GLY A 317 -0.39 -0.50 36.80
#